data_AF-A0A0G0RUA6-F1
#
_entry.id   AF-A0A0G0RUA6-F1
#
_cell.length_a   1.000
_cell.length_b   1.000
_cell.length_c   1.000
_cell.angle_alpha   90.00
_cell.angle_beta   90.00
_cell.angle_gamma   90.00
#
_symmetry.space_group_name_H-M   'P 1'
#
loop_
_entity.id
_entity.type
_entity.pdbx_description
1 polymer ?
#
loop_
_entity_poly.entity_id
_entity_poly.type
_entity_poly.pdbx_seq_one_letter_code
_entity_poly.pdbx_strand_id
1 'polypeptide(L)'
;MDLTSDISELPKVGPIFANKFQKLGINTLEDLLYHVPSRYLDYSNITTISHLRSGEIATIHAKIVSLKNIYSKRGLKMQIGSVEDSTGKVAVLWFNQPFLIKTLYPGRLVSLSGKVGFFNRRLSLTSPDYELMVEEGTETMHTGRFVPIYPETSGFSSKLIRRKMYDAYSMTKIEEYLPENILKKNKLIGFKNALEFVHFPKDLKEAEIGRERLAFNELLNLELRSLIRKNNWQKNKLAHKLELDNKLLDKFTKNLPFKLTESQNKVIKEILTDLKGGIPMNRLLEGDVGSGKTVVAAAGMFAAFASGFQSIIMAPTQILANQHYQTLKKIFDKFNLRISLITGASKKIEIGRSDIYIGTHSLIHSKVNFKEVALVVIDEQHRFGVEQRKHLIKKSGTPHVLTMTATPIPRTVALTSYGDMDLSILMDMPVGRQKVTTWVVPEEKRPSAYEWINKQIKSSNSQAFIVCPLIEDSETETLADVE
;
A
#
# COMPACT_ATOMS: atom_id res chain seq x y z
N MET A 1 13.48 -7.31 -26.32
CA MET A 1 12.18 -6.73 -25.91
C MET A 1 12.46 -5.65 -24.89
N ASP A 2 11.55 -4.69 -24.76
CA ASP A 2 11.66 -3.62 -23.78
C ASP A 2 10.86 -3.97 -22.52
N LEU A 3 11.15 -3.31 -21.40
CA LEU A 3 10.46 -3.55 -20.14
C LEU A 3 8.94 -3.35 -20.25
N THR A 4 8.49 -2.42 -21.10
CA THR A 4 7.08 -2.09 -21.32
C THR A 4 6.38 -3.01 -22.33
N SER A 5 7.09 -3.96 -22.94
CA SER A 5 6.48 -4.95 -23.85
C SER A 5 5.38 -5.73 -23.14
N ASP A 6 4.33 -6.09 -23.88
CA ASP A 6 3.21 -6.87 -23.35
C ASP A 6 3.65 -8.30 -23.04
N ILE A 7 3.11 -8.89 -21.97
CA ILE A 7 3.45 -10.24 -21.54
C ILE A 7 3.16 -11.32 -22.61
N SER A 8 2.21 -11.06 -23.50
CA SER A 8 1.86 -11.92 -24.63
C SER A 8 2.93 -12.01 -25.70
N GLU A 9 3.89 -11.07 -25.73
CA GLU A 9 5.05 -11.13 -26.63
C GLU A 9 6.02 -12.25 -26.23
N LEU A 10 5.97 -12.74 -24.99
CA LEU A 10 6.82 -13.84 -24.56
C LEU A 10 6.47 -15.14 -25.31
N PRO A 11 7.49 -15.94 -25.69
CA PRO A 11 7.27 -17.21 -26.38
C PRO A 11 6.31 -18.10 -25.61
N LYS A 12 5.35 -18.74 -26.29
CA LYS A 12 4.40 -19.69 -25.68
C LYS A 12 3.52 -19.07 -24.57
N VAL A 13 3.31 -17.75 -24.58
CA VAL A 13 2.29 -17.07 -23.78
C VAL A 13 1.09 -16.78 -24.68
N GLY A 14 0.17 -17.76 -24.78
CA GLY A 14 -1.10 -17.56 -25.48
C GLY A 14 -2.14 -16.82 -24.62
N PRO A 15 -3.34 -16.52 -25.15
CA PRO A 15 -4.38 -15.76 -24.46
C PRO A 15 -4.76 -16.31 -23.07
N ILE A 16 -4.76 -17.63 -22.91
CA ILE A 16 -5.06 -18.29 -21.62
C ILE A 16 -3.98 -17.99 -20.57
N PHE A 17 -2.70 -17.99 -20.96
CA PHE A 17 -1.60 -17.67 -20.06
C PHE A 17 -1.54 -16.17 -19.76
N ALA A 18 -1.80 -15.31 -20.75
CA ALA A 18 -1.89 -13.87 -20.56
C ALA A 18 -2.97 -13.51 -19.51
N ASN A 19 -4.16 -14.11 -19.60
CA ASN A 19 -5.23 -13.90 -18.59
C ASN A 19 -4.79 -14.35 -17.18
N LYS A 20 -4.02 -15.45 -17.07
CA LYS A 20 -3.47 -15.89 -15.77
C LYS A 20 -2.46 -14.89 -15.19
N PHE A 21 -1.60 -14.31 -16.02
CA PHE A 21 -0.70 -13.23 -15.61
C PHE A 21 -1.48 -11.98 -15.18
N GLN A 22 -2.51 -11.60 -15.96
CA GLN A 22 -3.37 -10.46 -15.63
C GLN A 22 -4.07 -10.63 -14.28
N LYS A 23 -4.51 -11.84 -13.93
CA LYS A 23 -5.07 -12.15 -12.59
C LYS A 23 -4.07 -11.95 -11.44
N LEU A 24 -2.77 -12.02 -11.72
CA LEU A 24 -1.70 -11.67 -10.79
C LEU A 24 -1.30 -10.18 -10.86
N GLY A 25 -1.99 -9.38 -11.67
CA GLY A 25 -1.64 -7.98 -11.92
C GLY A 25 -0.46 -7.79 -12.88
N ILE A 26 -0.04 -8.84 -13.59
CA ILE A 26 1.12 -8.84 -14.48
C ILE A 26 0.65 -8.63 -15.91
N ASN A 27 0.96 -7.48 -16.51
CA ASN A 27 0.60 -7.15 -17.88
C ASN A 27 1.82 -6.97 -18.80
N THR A 28 2.94 -6.54 -18.22
CA THR A 28 4.20 -6.24 -18.95
C THR A 28 5.34 -7.15 -18.53
N LEU A 29 6.46 -7.10 -19.28
CA LEU A 29 7.70 -7.77 -18.88
C LEU A 29 8.28 -7.17 -17.60
N GLU A 30 8.14 -5.86 -17.40
CA GLU A 30 8.47 -5.18 -16.17
C GLU A 30 7.70 -5.76 -14.98
N ASP A 31 6.37 -5.87 -15.09
CA ASP A 31 5.54 -6.43 -14.01
C ASP A 31 5.97 -7.86 -13.65
N LEU A 32 6.34 -8.67 -14.66
CA LEU A 32 6.82 -10.03 -14.42
C LEU A 32 8.17 -10.00 -13.68
N LEU A 33 9.12 -9.18 -14.11
CA LEU A 33 10.43 -9.04 -13.46
C LEU A 33 10.35 -8.43 -12.05
N TYR A 34 9.30 -7.67 -11.74
CA TYR A 34 9.03 -7.20 -10.38
C TYR A 34 8.15 -8.16 -9.57
N HIS A 35 7.72 -9.29 -10.13
CA HIS A 35 6.98 -10.33 -9.41
C HIS A 35 7.92 -11.15 -8.51
N VAL A 36 8.37 -10.55 -7.41
CA VAL A 36 9.38 -11.10 -6.51
C VAL A 36 8.89 -12.39 -5.80
N PRO A 37 9.74 -13.41 -5.60
CA PRO A 37 9.40 -14.62 -4.85
C PRO A 37 9.04 -14.33 -3.39
N SER A 38 8.03 -15.04 -2.86
CA SER A 38 7.63 -14.97 -1.45
C SER A 38 8.57 -15.77 -0.53
N ARG A 39 9.18 -16.84 -1.05
CA ARG A 39 10.14 -17.68 -0.33
C ARG A 39 11.03 -18.44 -1.31
N TYR A 40 12.07 -19.08 -0.78
CA TYR A 40 12.98 -19.94 -1.54
C TYR A 40 13.00 -21.34 -0.91
N LEU A 41 13.06 -22.37 -1.75
CA LEU A 41 13.34 -23.74 -1.33
C LEU A 41 14.82 -24.04 -1.58
N ASP A 42 15.51 -24.50 -0.55
CA ASP A 42 16.90 -24.91 -0.69
C ASP A 42 16.98 -26.34 -1.22
N TYR A 43 17.22 -26.45 -2.52
CA TYR A 43 17.53 -27.71 -3.21
C TYR A 43 19.00 -27.77 -3.65
N SER A 44 19.86 -26.91 -3.11
CA SER A 44 21.28 -26.82 -3.50
C SER A 44 22.11 -28.03 -3.04
N ASN A 45 21.63 -28.76 -2.02
CA ASN A 45 22.27 -29.96 -1.51
C ASN A 45 22.12 -31.14 -2.48
N ILE A 46 23.01 -31.22 -3.47
CA ILE A 46 23.09 -32.33 -4.43
C ILE A 46 23.98 -33.42 -3.83
N THR A 47 23.42 -34.63 -3.64
CA THR A 47 24.12 -35.77 -3.03
C THR A 47 23.86 -37.05 -3.82
N THR A 48 24.66 -38.09 -3.55
CA THR A 48 24.40 -39.44 -4.08
C THR A 48 23.41 -40.19 -3.18
N ILE A 49 22.75 -41.21 -3.72
CA ILE A 49 21.76 -42.02 -3.02
C ILE A 49 22.33 -42.64 -1.73
N SER A 50 23.59 -43.08 -1.75
CA SER A 50 24.27 -43.65 -0.58
C SER A 50 24.44 -42.67 0.59
N HIS A 51 24.43 -41.37 0.34
CA HIS A 51 24.63 -40.33 1.35
C HIS A 51 23.32 -39.74 1.88
N LEU A 52 22.17 -40.19 1.39
CA LEU A 52 20.87 -39.69 1.83
C LEU A 52 20.60 -39.98 3.31
N ARG A 53 20.22 -38.95 4.05
CA ARG A 53 19.85 -39.03 5.47
C ARG A 53 18.39 -38.68 5.66
N SER A 54 17.67 -39.50 6.44
CA SER A 54 16.28 -39.23 6.76
C SER A 54 16.12 -37.89 7.49
N GLY A 55 15.12 -37.11 7.09
CA GLY A 55 14.80 -35.81 7.70
C GLY A 55 15.35 -34.61 6.95
N GLU A 56 16.37 -34.79 6.10
CA GLU A 56 16.96 -33.72 5.31
C GLU A 56 16.18 -33.48 3.99
N ILE A 57 16.44 -32.33 3.38
CA ILE A 57 16.06 -32.05 2.00
C ILE A 57 17.31 -32.27 1.15
N ALA A 58 17.20 -33.13 0.15
CA ALA A 58 18.31 -33.46 -0.74
C ALA A 58 17.85 -33.49 -2.19
N THR A 59 18.78 -33.23 -3.09
CA THR A 59 18.64 -33.39 -4.53
C THR A 59 19.50 -34.56 -4.98
N ILE A 60 18.91 -35.49 -5.74
CA ILE A 60 19.64 -36.60 -6.36
C ILE A 60 19.49 -36.56 -7.88
N HIS A 61 20.55 -36.92 -8.59
CA HIS A 61 20.53 -37.19 -10.02
C HIS A 61 20.55 -38.71 -10.21
N ALA A 62 19.49 -39.25 -10.80
CA ALA A 62 19.31 -40.69 -10.87
C ALA A 62 18.55 -41.11 -12.14
N LYS A 63 18.69 -42.38 -12.51
CA LYS A 63 17.96 -43.01 -13.60
C LYS A 63 16.69 -43.68 -13.05
N ILE A 64 15.57 -43.51 -13.74
CA ILE A 64 14.34 -44.21 -13.38
C ILE A 64 14.52 -45.71 -13.67
N VAL A 65 14.36 -46.56 -12.65
CA VAL A 65 14.38 -48.03 -12.81
C VAL A 65 12.97 -48.54 -13.04
N SER A 66 12.02 -48.09 -12.23
CA SER A 66 10.61 -48.49 -12.34
C SER A 66 9.69 -47.44 -11.75
N LEU A 67 8.47 -47.33 -12.27
CA LEU A 67 7.40 -46.50 -11.71
C LEU A 67 6.05 -47.16 -12.02
N LYS A 68 5.22 -47.39 -10.99
CA LYS A 68 3.95 -48.11 -11.09
C LYS A 68 2.82 -47.34 -10.42
N ASN A 69 1.61 -47.44 -11.00
CA ASN A 69 0.39 -46.91 -10.38
C ASN A 69 -0.15 -47.96 -9.41
N ILE A 70 -0.32 -47.55 -8.16
CA ILE A 70 -0.94 -48.36 -7.11
C ILE A 70 -2.23 -47.65 -6.71
N TYR A 71 -3.33 -48.38 -6.81
CA TYR A 71 -4.65 -47.93 -6.39
C TYR A 71 -4.94 -48.54 -5.01
N SER A 72 -5.05 -47.69 -3.99
CA SER A 72 -5.42 -48.15 -2.66
C SER A 72 -6.91 -48.49 -2.60
N LYS A 73 -7.29 -49.46 -1.76
CA LYS A 73 -8.68 -49.83 -1.49
C LYS A 73 -9.54 -48.65 -0.97
N ARG A 74 -8.89 -47.59 -0.43
CA ARG A 74 -9.53 -46.35 0.04
C ARG A 74 -9.60 -45.23 -1.03
N GLY A 75 -9.35 -45.54 -2.30
CA GLY A 75 -9.45 -44.57 -3.42
C GLY A 75 -8.21 -43.68 -3.64
N LEU A 76 -7.20 -43.75 -2.77
CA LEU A 76 -5.91 -43.06 -2.96
C LEU A 76 -5.14 -43.65 -4.14
N LYS A 77 -4.70 -42.78 -5.07
CA LYS A 77 -3.84 -43.15 -6.20
C LYS A 77 -2.40 -42.81 -5.84
N MET A 78 -1.50 -43.78 -5.90
CA MET A 78 -0.07 -43.58 -5.62
C MET A 78 0.77 -44.01 -6.81
N GLN A 79 1.85 -43.29 -7.06
CA GLN A 79 2.86 -43.65 -8.06
C GLN A 79 4.09 -44.05 -7.27
N ILE A 80 4.40 -45.34 -7.21
CA ILE A 80 5.55 -45.86 -6.46
C ILE A 80 6.57 -46.43 -7.43
N GLY A 81 7.81 -46.03 -7.25
CA GLY A 81 8.91 -46.40 -8.12
C GLY A 81 10.24 -46.51 -7.39
N SER A 82 11.27 -46.80 -8.15
CA SER A 82 12.65 -46.83 -7.71
C SER A 82 13.53 -46.11 -8.72
N VAL A 83 14.47 -45.34 -8.20
CA VAL A 83 15.52 -44.69 -8.99
C VAL A 83 16.87 -45.22 -8.55
N GLU A 84 17.84 -45.23 -9.46
CA GLU A 84 19.21 -45.68 -9.20
C GLU A 84 20.24 -44.68 -9.71
N ASP A 85 21.34 -44.57 -8.97
CA ASP A 85 22.56 -43.88 -9.39
C ASP A 85 23.74 -44.87 -9.30
N SER A 86 24.97 -44.39 -9.44
CA SER A 86 26.18 -45.23 -9.34
C SER A 86 26.41 -45.82 -7.95
N THR A 87 25.72 -45.33 -6.91
CA THR A 87 25.95 -45.67 -5.50
C THR A 87 24.86 -46.53 -4.88
N GLY A 88 23.64 -46.51 -5.42
CA GLY A 88 22.55 -47.32 -4.86
C GLY A 88 21.19 -47.11 -5.51
N LYS A 89 20.15 -47.62 -4.84
CA LYS A 89 18.74 -47.48 -5.24
C LYS A 89 17.92 -46.89 -4.11
N VAL A 90 17.01 -45.98 -4.44
CA VAL A 90 16.06 -45.38 -3.48
C VAL A 90 14.64 -45.44 -4.01
N ALA A 91 13.69 -45.60 -3.09
CA ALA A 91 12.27 -45.56 -3.44
C ALA A 91 11.81 -44.11 -3.66
N VAL A 92 10.92 -43.92 -4.61
CA VAL A 92 10.26 -42.63 -4.86
C VAL A 92 8.76 -42.85 -4.90
N LEU A 93 8.00 -41.94 -4.29
CA LEU A 93 6.55 -42.00 -4.36
C LEU A 93 5.91 -40.63 -4.59
N TRP A 94 4.84 -40.59 -5.37
CA TRP A 94 3.96 -39.44 -5.52
C TRP A 94 2.51 -39.84 -5.23
N PHE A 95 1.72 -38.88 -4.76
CA PHE A 95 0.29 -39.05 -4.53
C PHE A 95 -0.52 -38.35 -5.62
N ASN A 96 -1.53 -39.04 -6.15
CA ASN A 96 -2.53 -38.52 -7.10
C ASN A 96 -1.94 -37.90 -8.38
N GLN A 97 -0.82 -38.41 -8.88
CA GLN A 97 -0.16 -37.93 -10.11
C GLN A 97 0.03 -39.06 -11.16
N PRO A 98 -1.06 -39.70 -11.65
CA PRO A 98 -0.96 -40.86 -12.55
C PRO A 98 -0.29 -40.57 -13.90
N PHE A 99 -0.20 -39.29 -14.30
CA PHE A 99 0.46 -38.87 -15.53
C PHE A 99 1.99 -39.05 -15.48
N LEU A 100 2.59 -39.16 -14.29
CA LEU A 100 4.04 -39.27 -14.14
C LEU A 100 4.61 -40.51 -14.81
N ILE A 101 3.87 -41.61 -14.90
CA ILE A 101 4.35 -42.85 -15.55
C ILE A 101 4.62 -42.63 -17.04
N LYS A 102 3.87 -41.75 -17.70
CA LYS A 102 4.09 -41.40 -19.11
C LYS A 102 5.32 -40.51 -19.29
N THR A 103 5.69 -39.77 -18.25
CA THR A 103 6.77 -38.76 -18.29
C THR A 103 8.10 -39.30 -17.76
N LEU A 104 8.05 -40.11 -16.70
CA LEU A 104 9.17 -40.69 -15.96
C LEU A 104 9.19 -42.21 -16.19
N TYR A 105 9.31 -42.63 -17.45
CA TYR A 105 9.43 -44.05 -17.78
C TYR A 105 10.85 -44.57 -17.53
N PRO A 106 11.04 -45.89 -17.34
CA PRO A 106 12.35 -46.49 -17.09
C PRO A 106 13.40 -46.09 -18.11
N GLY A 107 14.61 -45.78 -17.63
CA GLY A 107 15.73 -45.41 -18.47
C GLY A 107 16.02 -43.91 -18.56
N ARG A 108 15.08 -43.04 -18.17
CA ARG A 108 15.29 -41.59 -18.17
C ARG A 108 16.14 -41.13 -17.00
N LEU A 109 17.02 -40.16 -17.25
CA LEU A 109 17.72 -39.39 -16.23
C LEU A 109 16.80 -38.30 -15.66
N VAL A 110 16.78 -38.18 -14.34
CA VAL A 110 15.93 -37.23 -13.62
C VAL A 110 16.71 -36.61 -12.46
N SER A 111 16.47 -35.33 -12.24
CA SER A 111 16.84 -34.64 -11.00
C SER A 111 15.63 -34.62 -10.08
N LEU A 112 15.80 -35.13 -8.86
CA LEU A 112 14.74 -35.25 -7.86
C LEU A 112 15.15 -34.49 -6.60
N SER A 113 14.38 -33.47 -6.24
CA SER A 113 14.58 -32.69 -5.01
C SER A 113 13.41 -32.87 -4.07
N GLY A 114 13.69 -33.24 -2.81
CA GLY A 114 12.63 -33.40 -1.85
C GLY A 114 13.10 -33.84 -0.48
N LYS A 115 12.14 -33.97 0.43
CA LYS A 115 12.40 -34.45 1.77
C LYS A 115 12.65 -35.96 1.75
N VAL A 116 13.76 -36.37 2.34
CA VAL A 116 14.12 -37.77 2.54
C VAL A 116 13.39 -38.29 3.78
N GLY A 117 12.70 -39.41 3.64
CA GLY A 117 12.01 -40.07 4.73
C GLY A 117 12.04 -41.58 4.57
N PHE A 118 11.07 -42.25 5.21
CA PHE A 118 10.91 -43.70 5.10
C PHE A 118 9.54 -44.06 4.53
N PHE A 119 9.53 -45.07 3.67
CA PHE A 119 8.33 -45.74 3.20
C PHE A 119 8.56 -47.25 3.25
N ASN A 120 7.68 -48.00 3.93
CA ASN A 120 7.84 -49.44 4.17
C ASN A 120 9.23 -49.83 4.72
N ARG A 121 9.73 -49.08 5.71
CA ARG A 121 11.06 -49.27 6.35
C ARG A 121 12.26 -49.11 5.40
N ARG A 122 12.09 -48.52 4.22
CA ARG A 122 13.17 -48.17 3.28
C ARG A 122 13.24 -46.66 3.11
N LEU A 123 14.44 -46.14 2.90
CA LEU A 123 14.63 -44.73 2.55
C LEU A 123 13.85 -44.41 1.27
N SER A 124 13.17 -43.28 1.28
CA SER A 124 12.34 -42.84 0.16
C SER A 124 12.24 -41.33 0.07
N LEU A 125 12.12 -40.82 -1.15
CA LEU A 125 11.66 -39.45 -1.39
C LEU A 125 10.15 -39.45 -1.59
N THR A 126 9.46 -38.65 -0.78
CA THR A 126 8.00 -38.53 -0.83
C THR A 126 7.60 -37.23 -1.51
N SER A 127 6.84 -37.36 -2.60
CA SER A 127 6.43 -36.28 -3.50
C SER A 127 7.58 -35.32 -3.87
N PRO A 128 8.76 -35.81 -4.32
CA PRO A 128 9.84 -34.93 -4.71
C PRO A 128 9.46 -34.11 -5.94
N ASP A 129 9.95 -32.88 -6.01
CA ASP A 129 10.00 -32.12 -7.25
C ASP A 129 10.92 -32.82 -8.23
N TYR A 130 10.57 -32.78 -9.51
CA TYR A 130 11.31 -33.46 -10.55
C TYR A 130 11.55 -32.59 -11.78
N GLU A 131 12.70 -32.83 -12.39
CA GLU A 131 13.10 -32.26 -13.67
C GLU A 131 13.82 -33.32 -14.51
N LEU A 132 13.43 -33.43 -15.79
CA LEU A 132 14.07 -34.37 -16.72
C LEU A 132 15.42 -33.81 -17.15
N MET A 133 16.44 -34.66 -17.13
CA MET A 133 17.78 -34.30 -17.57
C MET A 133 18.05 -34.92 -18.94
N VAL A 134 18.71 -34.17 -19.81
CA VAL A 134 19.15 -34.67 -21.12
C VAL A 134 20.42 -35.49 -20.94
N GLU A 135 21.38 -34.94 -20.18
CA GLU A 135 22.66 -35.57 -19.85
C GLU A 135 23.04 -35.31 -18.38
N GLU A 136 23.98 -36.07 -17.83
CA GLU A 136 24.54 -35.78 -16.51
C GLU A 136 25.22 -34.40 -16.52
N GLY A 137 24.89 -33.55 -15.54
CA GLY A 137 25.38 -32.18 -15.47
C GLY A 137 24.51 -31.13 -16.19
N THR A 138 23.37 -31.52 -16.77
CA THR A 138 22.38 -30.56 -17.30
C THR A 138 21.94 -29.59 -16.19
N GLU A 139 21.97 -28.27 -16.45
CA GLU A 139 21.42 -27.28 -15.52
C GLU A 139 19.90 -27.43 -15.36
N THR A 140 19.44 -27.52 -14.11
CA THR A 140 18.04 -27.74 -13.74
C THR A 140 17.40 -26.47 -13.19
N MET A 141 16.27 -25.98 -13.73
CA MET A 141 15.62 -24.75 -13.25
C MET A 141 14.73 -24.93 -12.01
N HIS A 142 14.40 -26.15 -11.65
CA HIS A 142 13.39 -26.48 -10.63
C HIS A 142 13.94 -27.35 -9.50
N THR A 143 15.16 -27.86 -9.65
CA THR A 143 15.86 -28.72 -8.70
C THR A 143 17.33 -28.31 -8.62
N GLY A 144 18.07 -28.79 -7.61
CA GLY A 144 19.53 -28.62 -7.54
C GLY A 144 20.03 -27.20 -7.25
N ARG A 145 19.16 -26.28 -6.82
CA ARG A 145 19.50 -24.87 -6.55
C ARG A 145 18.57 -24.25 -5.51
N PHE A 146 18.76 -22.97 -5.20
CA PHE A 146 17.74 -22.21 -4.49
C PHE A 146 16.58 -21.90 -5.45
N VAL A 147 15.44 -22.51 -5.18
CA VAL A 147 14.28 -22.46 -6.07
C VAL A 147 13.29 -21.42 -5.56
N PRO A 148 13.06 -20.33 -6.31
CA PRO A 148 12.09 -19.31 -5.92
C PRO A 148 10.65 -19.81 -6.00
N ILE A 149 9.85 -19.47 -5.00
CA ILE A 149 8.41 -19.72 -4.94
C ILE A 149 7.70 -18.37 -5.03
N TYR A 150 6.86 -18.24 -6.03
CA TYR A 150 6.16 -16.99 -6.36
C TYR A 150 4.77 -17.00 -5.74
N PRO A 151 4.15 -15.82 -5.55
CA PRO A 151 2.71 -15.74 -5.40
C PRO A 151 2.03 -16.37 -6.63
N GLU A 152 1.14 -17.35 -6.39
CA GLU A 152 0.50 -18.18 -7.42
C GLU A 152 -0.99 -17.84 -7.56
N THR A 153 -1.59 -18.18 -8.70
CA THR A 153 -3.04 -18.16 -8.91
C THR A 153 -3.52 -19.52 -9.41
N SER A 154 -4.84 -19.76 -9.37
CA SER A 154 -5.42 -21.05 -9.75
C SER A 154 -4.95 -21.51 -11.13
N GLY A 155 -4.33 -22.69 -11.17
CA GLY A 155 -3.79 -23.28 -12.40
C GLY A 155 -2.53 -22.59 -12.94
N PHE A 156 -1.82 -21.79 -12.15
CA PHE A 156 -0.57 -21.14 -12.54
C PHE A 156 0.48 -21.22 -11.42
N SER A 157 1.32 -22.25 -11.50
CA SER A 157 2.30 -22.57 -10.47
C SER A 157 3.63 -21.84 -10.63
N SER A 158 4.41 -21.77 -9.55
CA SER A 158 5.78 -21.23 -9.53
C SER A 158 6.68 -21.90 -10.56
N LYS A 159 6.45 -23.18 -10.87
CA LYS A 159 7.18 -23.90 -11.93
C LYS A 159 7.02 -23.24 -13.30
N LEU A 160 5.79 -22.83 -13.64
CA LEU A 160 5.50 -22.14 -14.89
C LEU A 160 6.02 -20.71 -14.88
N ILE A 161 5.86 -20.00 -13.75
CA ILE A 161 6.36 -18.64 -13.57
C ILE A 161 7.89 -18.60 -13.74
N ARG A 162 8.64 -19.50 -13.07
CA ARG A 162 10.11 -19.59 -13.20
C ARG A 162 10.58 -19.68 -14.65
N ARG A 163 9.93 -20.53 -15.45
CA ARG A 163 10.30 -20.68 -16.87
C ARG A 163 10.05 -19.38 -17.64
N LYS A 164 8.93 -18.70 -17.37
CA LYS A 164 8.63 -17.41 -18.00
C LYS A 164 9.48 -16.26 -17.51
N MET A 165 9.87 -16.29 -16.25
CA MET A 165 10.85 -15.37 -15.68
C MET A 165 12.20 -15.51 -16.38
N TYR A 166 12.66 -16.74 -16.64
CA TYR A 166 13.90 -16.97 -17.37
C TYR A 166 13.83 -16.48 -18.82
N ASP A 167 12.72 -16.78 -19.52
CA ASP A 167 12.45 -16.27 -20.87
C ASP A 167 12.51 -14.72 -20.87
N ALA A 168 11.81 -14.08 -19.92
CA ALA A 168 11.75 -12.62 -19.79
C ALA A 168 13.10 -12.00 -19.44
N TYR A 169 13.81 -12.51 -18.43
CA TYR A 169 15.14 -12.02 -18.03
C TYR A 169 16.15 -12.08 -19.18
N SER A 170 16.09 -13.15 -19.99
CA SER A 170 17.04 -13.36 -21.09
C SER A 170 16.73 -12.49 -22.32
N MET A 171 15.45 -12.22 -22.59
CA MET A 171 15.00 -11.54 -23.82
C MET A 171 14.75 -10.03 -23.63
N THR A 172 14.69 -9.57 -22.39
CA THR A 172 14.42 -8.16 -22.06
C THR A 172 15.73 -7.38 -21.91
N LYS A 173 15.79 -6.22 -22.55
CA LYS A 173 16.92 -5.30 -22.37
C LYS A 173 16.76 -4.57 -21.03
N ILE A 174 17.60 -4.93 -20.07
CA ILE A 174 17.60 -4.34 -18.72
C ILE A 174 18.79 -3.38 -18.62
N GLU A 175 18.51 -2.08 -18.63
CA GLU A 175 19.53 -1.03 -18.48
C GLU A 175 19.57 -0.51 -17.05
N GLU A 176 20.77 -0.13 -16.59
CA GLU A 176 20.93 0.58 -15.33
C GLU A 176 20.50 2.03 -15.51
N TYR A 177 19.60 2.49 -14.65
CA TYR A 177 19.07 3.86 -14.69
C TYR A 177 19.63 4.74 -13.57
N LEU A 178 20.32 4.15 -12.57
CA LEU A 178 21.02 4.92 -11.56
C LEU A 178 22.45 5.27 -12.01
N PRO A 179 22.86 6.55 -11.87
CA PRO A 179 24.24 6.96 -12.08
C PRO A 179 25.25 6.17 -11.24
N GLU A 180 26.43 5.89 -11.81
CA GLU A 180 27.48 5.09 -11.16
C GLU A 180 27.92 5.64 -9.80
N ASN A 181 27.92 6.97 -9.62
CA ASN A 181 28.28 7.61 -8.36
C ASN A 181 27.29 7.25 -7.24
N ILE A 182 25.99 7.13 -7.55
CA ILE A 182 24.96 6.72 -6.59
C ILE A 182 25.14 5.25 -6.22
N LEU A 183 25.42 4.39 -7.20
CA LEU A 183 25.69 2.97 -6.95
C LEU A 183 26.88 2.79 -6.02
N LYS A 184 28.02 3.42 -6.34
CA LYS A 184 29.26 3.34 -5.55
C LYS A 184 29.08 3.90 -4.13
N LYS A 185 28.43 5.06 -3.99
CA LYS A 185 28.21 5.71 -2.68
C LYS A 185 27.34 4.87 -1.76
N ASN A 186 26.30 4.22 -2.29
CA ASN A 186 25.35 3.45 -1.50
C ASN A 186 25.64 1.93 -1.50
N LYS A 187 26.76 1.50 -2.11
CA LYS A 187 27.15 0.09 -2.26
C LYS A 187 26.06 -0.79 -2.89
N LEU A 188 25.35 -0.23 -3.87
CA LEU A 188 24.25 -0.90 -4.56
C LEU A 188 24.78 -1.71 -5.74
N ILE A 189 24.21 -2.91 -5.93
CA ILE A 189 24.44 -3.72 -7.13
C ILE A 189 23.66 -3.13 -8.33
N GLY A 190 24.08 -3.49 -9.55
CA GLY A 190 23.38 -3.07 -10.77
C GLY A 190 21.96 -3.66 -10.86
N PHE A 191 21.04 -2.95 -11.52
CA PHE A 191 19.63 -3.35 -11.62
C PHE A 191 19.44 -4.73 -12.24
N LYS A 192 20.15 -5.04 -13.32
CA LYS A 192 20.11 -6.36 -13.95
C LYS A 192 20.53 -7.48 -12.99
N ASN A 193 21.61 -7.27 -12.24
CA ASN A 193 22.09 -8.25 -11.25
C ASN A 193 21.11 -8.38 -10.07
N ALA A 194 20.39 -7.32 -9.71
CA ALA A 194 19.39 -7.38 -8.65
C ALA A 194 18.24 -8.31 -9.01
N LEU A 195 17.73 -8.20 -10.25
CA LEU A 195 16.72 -9.10 -10.78
C LEU A 195 17.25 -10.53 -10.84
N GLU A 196 18.49 -10.72 -11.27
CA GLU A 196 19.13 -12.05 -11.28
C GLU A 196 19.21 -12.64 -9.88
N PHE A 197 19.67 -11.88 -8.89
CA PHE A 197 19.85 -12.33 -7.53
C PHE A 197 18.52 -12.69 -6.86
N VAL A 198 17.45 -11.96 -7.17
CA VAL A 198 16.11 -12.27 -6.65
C VAL A 198 15.51 -13.52 -7.32
N HIS A 199 15.64 -13.66 -8.63
CA HIS A 199 14.95 -14.73 -9.35
C HIS A 199 15.79 -16.01 -9.51
N PHE A 200 17.10 -15.89 -9.48
CA PHE A 200 18.06 -16.97 -9.70
C PHE A 200 19.22 -16.94 -8.67
N PRO A 201 18.94 -16.84 -7.35
CA PRO A 201 19.99 -16.77 -6.34
C PRO A 201 20.82 -18.05 -6.26
N LYS A 202 22.09 -17.91 -5.91
CA LYS A 202 22.94 -19.04 -5.48
C LYS A 202 22.76 -19.37 -4.00
N ASP A 203 22.38 -18.38 -3.19
CA ASP A 203 22.07 -18.54 -1.77
C ASP A 203 21.06 -17.49 -1.29
N LEU A 204 20.61 -17.61 -0.04
CA LEU A 204 19.68 -16.65 0.55
C LEU A 204 20.29 -15.24 0.69
N LYS A 205 21.62 -15.09 0.78
CA LYS A 205 22.25 -13.77 0.93
C LYS A 205 22.18 -12.98 -0.37
N GLU A 206 22.47 -13.62 -1.50
CA GLU A 206 22.27 -13.00 -2.82
C GLU A 206 20.81 -12.56 -3.00
N ALA A 207 19.86 -13.43 -2.66
CA ALA A 207 18.43 -13.12 -2.74
C ALA A 207 18.05 -11.87 -1.93
N GLU A 208 18.56 -11.73 -0.70
CA GLU A 208 18.31 -10.53 0.12
C GLU A 208 18.97 -9.28 -0.47
N ILE A 209 20.21 -9.35 -0.97
CA ILE A 209 20.89 -8.21 -1.62
C ILE A 209 20.08 -7.71 -2.83
N GLY A 210 19.59 -8.64 -3.66
CA GLY A 210 18.73 -8.32 -4.79
C GLY A 210 17.42 -7.67 -4.32
N ARG A 211 16.78 -8.20 -3.28
CA ARG A 211 15.55 -7.65 -2.71
C ARG A 211 15.75 -6.24 -2.16
N GLU A 212 16.83 -6.00 -1.41
CA GLU A 212 17.18 -4.68 -0.89
C GLU A 212 17.36 -3.66 -2.01
N ARG A 213 18.03 -4.05 -3.10
CA ARG A 213 18.23 -3.19 -4.27
C ARG A 213 16.91 -2.84 -4.98
N LEU A 214 15.98 -3.79 -5.10
CA LEU A 214 14.64 -3.56 -5.68
C LEU A 214 13.76 -2.71 -4.76
N ALA A 215 13.80 -2.94 -3.45
CA ALA A 215 13.08 -2.12 -2.46
C ALA A 215 13.62 -0.67 -2.45
N PHE A 216 14.93 -0.50 -2.58
CA PHE A 216 15.54 0.84 -2.76
C PHE A 216 15.01 1.53 -4.01
N ASN A 217 14.90 0.81 -5.14
CA ASN A 217 14.33 1.34 -6.37
C ASN A 217 12.90 1.82 -6.19
N GLU A 218 12.07 0.99 -5.55
CA GLU A 218 10.68 1.33 -5.26
C GLU A 218 10.56 2.62 -4.45
N LEU A 219 11.27 2.70 -3.32
CA LEU A 219 11.25 3.89 -2.46
C LEU A 219 11.80 5.13 -3.17
N LEU A 220 12.91 5.00 -3.90
CA LEU A 220 13.48 6.11 -4.66
C LEU A 220 12.50 6.62 -5.72
N ASN A 221 11.83 5.72 -6.46
CA ASN A 221 10.86 6.10 -7.48
C ASN A 221 9.65 6.81 -6.87
N LEU A 222 9.17 6.37 -5.71
CA LEU A 222 8.11 7.06 -4.97
C LEU A 222 8.54 8.48 -4.57
N GLU A 223 9.73 8.63 -3.98
CA GLU A 223 10.27 9.92 -3.55
C GLU A 223 10.53 10.87 -4.74
N LEU A 224 11.10 10.38 -5.83
CA LEU A 224 11.31 11.17 -7.05
C LEU A 224 9.99 11.65 -7.64
N ARG A 225 8.97 10.78 -7.73
CA ARG A 225 7.62 11.18 -8.17
C ARG A 225 7.01 12.23 -7.23
N SER A 226 7.25 12.12 -5.93
CA SER A 226 6.87 13.11 -4.92
C SER A 226 7.51 14.47 -5.17
N LEU A 227 8.84 14.49 -5.35
CA LEU A 227 9.60 15.71 -5.62
C LEU A 227 9.23 16.36 -6.95
N ILE A 228 9.01 15.57 -8.00
CA ILE A 228 8.55 16.08 -9.30
C ILE A 228 7.18 16.74 -9.15
N ARG A 229 6.23 16.11 -8.43
CA ARG A 229 4.91 16.69 -8.14
C ARG A 229 5.04 17.99 -7.35
N LYS A 230 5.86 18.01 -6.31
CA LYS A 230 6.14 19.22 -5.51
C LYS A 230 6.70 20.35 -6.38
N ASN A 231 7.72 20.07 -7.19
CA ASN A 231 8.33 21.07 -8.07
C ASN A 231 7.33 21.59 -9.12
N ASN A 232 6.51 20.72 -9.69
CA ASN A 232 5.46 21.13 -10.64
C ASN A 232 4.40 22.00 -9.97
N TRP A 233 4.05 21.70 -8.72
CA TRP A 233 3.15 22.54 -7.94
C TRP A 233 3.74 23.93 -7.67
N GLN A 234 5.01 24.00 -7.28
CA GLN A 234 5.68 25.27 -6.98
C GLN A 234 5.88 26.16 -8.23
N LYS A 235 5.94 25.57 -9.42
CA LYS A 235 5.98 26.31 -10.70
C LYS A 235 4.65 26.97 -11.06
N ASN A 236 3.54 26.56 -10.44
CA ASN A 236 2.25 27.17 -10.73
C ASN A 236 2.23 28.63 -10.24
N LYS A 237 1.61 29.50 -11.05
CA LYS A 237 1.42 30.90 -10.66
C LYS A 237 0.40 30.99 -9.53
N LEU A 238 0.84 31.48 -8.37
CA LEU A 238 -0.02 31.76 -7.23
C LEU A 238 -1.15 32.72 -7.62
N ALA A 239 -2.39 32.39 -7.23
CA ALA A 239 -3.56 33.21 -7.53
C ALA A 239 -3.49 34.57 -6.81
N HIS A 240 -3.26 34.53 -5.51
CA HIS A 240 -3.27 35.71 -4.64
C HIS A 240 -2.17 35.60 -3.60
N LYS A 241 -1.25 36.57 -3.60
CA LYS A 241 -0.25 36.72 -2.54
C LYS A 241 -0.89 37.43 -1.36
N LEU A 242 -0.76 36.87 -0.16
CA LEU A 242 -1.34 37.48 1.04
C LEU A 242 -0.40 38.50 1.67
N GLU A 243 -0.94 39.69 1.95
CA GLU A 243 -0.29 40.70 2.79
C GLU A 243 -0.79 40.55 4.22
N LEU A 244 0.10 40.07 5.09
CA LEU A 244 -0.25 39.78 6.48
C LEU A 244 -0.09 41.02 7.36
N ASP A 245 -1.20 41.50 7.92
CA ASP A 245 -1.18 42.45 9.03
C ASP A 245 -1.05 41.69 10.36
N ASN A 246 0.17 41.70 10.90
CA ASN A 246 0.47 41.05 12.18
C ASN A 246 -0.40 41.61 13.33
N LYS A 247 -0.81 42.89 13.31
CA LYS A 247 -1.64 43.46 14.38
C LYS A 247 -3.05 42.86 14.38
N LEU A 248 -3.63 42.62 13.20
CA LEU A 248 -4.93 41.98 13.08
C LEU A 248 -4.87 40.50 13.48
N LEU A 249 -3.79 39.80 13.10
CA LEU A 249 -3.56 38.41 13.50
C LEU A 249 -3.35 38.26 15.02
N ASP A 250 -2.63 39.20 15.65
CA ASP A 250 -2.49 39.26 17.11
C ASP A 250 -3.83 39.57 17.81
N LYS A 251 -4.65 40.42 17.21
CA LYS A 251 -6.01 40.69 17.70
C LYS A 251 -6.90 39.45 17.60
N PHE A 252 -6.76 38.66 16.54
CA PHE A 252 -7.46 37.38 16.38
C PHE A 252 -7.07 36.39 17.48
N THR A 253 -5.77 36.12 17.64
CA THR A 253 -5.29 35.14 18.63
C THR A 253 -5.66 35.53 20.06
N LYS A 254 -5.63 36.82 20.42
CA LYS A 254 -6.06 37.32 21.75
C LYS A 254 -7.56 37.22 22.00
N ASN A 255 -8.40 37.16 20.96
CA ASN A 255 -9.86 37.08 21.10
C ASN A 255 -10.38 35.65 21.13
N LEU A 256 -9.53 34.65 20.94
CA LEU A 256 -9.91 33.25 21.04
C LEU A 256 -10.40 32.94 22.48
N PRO A 257 -11.43 32.08 22.62
CA PRO A 257 -11.97 31.73 23.93
C PRO A 257 -11.06 30.79 24.74
N PHE A 258 -9.89 30.44 24.21
CA PHE A 258 -8.90 29.54 24.83
C PHE A 258 -7.49 29.96 24.43
N LYS A 259 -6.49 29.49 25.18
CA LYS A 259 -5.08 29.68 24.87
C LYS A 259 -4.59 28.63 23.89
N LEU A 260 -3.90 29.06 22.84
CA LEU A 260 -3.27 28.16 21.86
C LEU A 260 -2.11 27.39 22.50
N THR A 261 -1.95 26.12 22.12
CA THR A 261 -0.80 25.29 22.50
C THR A 261 0.48 25.72 21.78
N GLU A 262 1.64 25.23 22.21
CA GLU A 262 2.92 25.53 21.56
C GLU A 262 2.95 25.01 20.13
N SER A 263 2.53 23.75 19.92
CA SER A 263 2.41 23.16 18.59
C SER A 263 1.43 23.92 17.68
N GLN A 264 0.28 24.37 18.20
CA GLN A 264 -0.66 25.20 17.43
C GLN A 264 -0.02 26.53 16.99
N ASN A 265 0.66 27.23 17.90
CA ASN A 265 1.34 28.49 17.58
C ASN A 265 2.44 28.30 16.52
N LYS A 266 3.24 27.23 16.67
CA LYS A 266 4.29 26.88 15.70
C LYS A 266 3.70 26.63 14.31
N VAL A 267 2.67 25.80 14.22
CA VAL A 267 2.04 25.45 12.94
C VAL A 267 1.31 26.63 12.31
N ILE A 268 0.64 27.48 13.11
CA ILE A 268 0.05 28.72 12.60
C ILE A 268 1.14 29.60 11.97
N LYS A 269 2.31 29.73 12.60
CA LYS A 269 3.44 30.48 12.05
C LYS A 269 3.96 29.88 10.74
N GLU A 270 4.06 28.56 10.64
CA GLU A 270 4.43 27.85 9.41
C GLU A 270 3.44 28.17 8.27
N ILE A 271 2.13 28.02 8.52
CA ILE A 271 1.08 28.32 7.55
C ILE A 271 1.12 29.80 7.12
N LEU A 272 1.21 30.73 8.07
CA LEU A 272 1.28 32.16 7.76
C LEU A 272 2.54 32.49 6.92
N THR A 273 3.67 31.84 7.19
CA THR A 273 4.89 32.04 6.41
C THR A 273 4.70 31.62 4.96
N ASP A 274 4.07 30.46 4.73
CA ASP A 274 3.79 29.96 3.38
C ASP A 274 2.74 30.82 2.65
N LEU A 275 1.71 31.27 3.36
CA LEU A 275 0.65 32.14 2.86
C LEU A 275 1.19 33.51 2.38
N LYS A 276 2.21 34.03 3.05
CA LYS A 276 2.92 35.26 2.64
C LYS A 276 3.86 35.02 1.45
N GLY A 277 4.23 33.77 1.21
CA GLY A 277 5.15 33.36 0.17
C GLY A 277 4.66 33.69 -1.25
N GLY A 278 5.58 33.65 -2.21
CA GLY A 278 5.25 33.81 -3.64
C GLY A 278 4.86 32.50 -4.33
N ILE A 279 4.80 31.40 -3.60
CA ILE A 279 4.62 30.04 -4.13
C ILE A 279 3.32 29.47 -3.53
N PRO A 280 2.49 28.75 -4.32
CA PRO A 280 1.32 28.08 -3.79
C PRO A 280 1.67 27.09 -2.68
N MET A 281 1.08 27.27 -1.50
CA MET A 281 1.25 26.35 -0.37
C MET A 281 0.54 25.03 -0.69
N ASN A 282 1.17 23.90 -0.37
CA ASN A 282 0.53 22.58 -0.37
C ASN A 282 0.97 21.87 0.91
N ARG A 283 0.15 21.96 1.96
CA ARG A 283 0.53 21.54 3.31
C ARG A 283 -0.46 20.53 3.88
N LEU A 284 0.05 19.50 4.53
CA LEU A 284 -0.70 18.53 5.31
C LEU A 284 -0.57 18.87 6.81
N LEU A 285 -1.70 19.20 7.42
CA LEU A 285 -1.87 19.41 8.85
C LEU A 285 -2.35 18.12 9.50
N GLU A 286 -1.46 17.49 10.23
CA GLU A 286 -1.72 16.26 10.98
C GLU A 286 -1.92 16.59 12.47
N GLY A 287 -2.87 15.90 13.09
CA GLY A 287 -2.97 15.87 14.54
C GLY A 287 -4.21 15.13 14.98
N ASP A 288 -4.24 14.63 16.21
CA ASP A 288 -5.33 13.82 16.71
C ASP A 288 -6.71 14.49 16.64
N VAL A 289 -7.78 13.69 16.68
CA VAL A 289 -9.15 14.21 16.85
C VAL A 289 -9.18 15.10 18.09
N GLY A 290 -9.60 16.36 17.93
CA GLY A 290 -9.63 17.33 19.02
C GLY A 290 -8.33 18.08 19.29
N SER A 291 -7.23 17.88 18.54
CA SER A 291 -5.98 18.65 18.68
C SER A 291 -6.09 20.14 18.29
N GLY A 292 -7.27 20.59 17.84
CA GLY A 292 -7.52 21.96 17.43
C GLY A 292 -7.17 22.27 15.97
N LYS A 293 -7.11 21.29 15.07
CA LYS A 293 -6.87 21.51 13.62
C LYS A 293 -7.72 22.64 13.03
N THR A 294 -8.99 22.73 13.42
CA THR A 294 -9.91 23.80 12.97
C THR A 294 -9.45 25.20 13.37
N VAL A 295 -8.84 25.40 14.55
CA VAL A 295 -8.35 26.75 14.94
C VAL A 295 -7.14 27.17 14.13
N VAL A 296 -6.28 26.22 13.80
CA VAL A 296 -5.10 26.43 12.96
C VAL A 296 -5.54 26.81 11.54
N ALA A 297 -6.51 26.09 10.97
CA ALA A 297 -7.10 26.45 9.69
C ALA A 297 -7.82 27.80 9.74
N ALA A 298 -8.52 28.11 10.85
CA ALA A 298 -9.18 29.40 11.05
C ALA A 298 -8.20 30.57 11.02
N ALA A 299 -6.99 30.43 11.59
CA ALA A 299 -5.96 31.46 11.51
C ALA A 299 -5.55 31.76 10.06
N GLY A 300 -5.38 30.71 9.23
CA GLY A 300 -5.10 30.87 7.80
C GLY A 300 -6.26 31.53 7.04
N MET A 301 -7.50 31.14 7.33
CA MET A 301 -8.70 31.76 6.72
C MET A 301 -8.84 33.23 7.12
N PHE A 302 -8.53 33.56 8.38
CA PHE A 302 -8.54 34.94 8.86
C PHE A 302 -7.47 35.79 8.17
N ALA A 303 -6.28 35.23 7.93
CA ALA A 303 -5.23 35.89 7.17
C ALA A 303 -5.68 36.21 5.73
N ALA A 304 -6.31 35.25 5.05
CA ALA A 304 -6.87 35.48 3.72
C ALA A 304 -7.94 36.60 3.72
N PHE A 305 -8.85 36.57 4.71
CA PHE A 305 -9.86 37.62 4.89
C PHE A 305 -9.23 39.00 5.15
N ALA A 306 -8.20 39.08 6.02
CA ALA A 306 -7.52 40.33 6.34
C ALA A 306 -6.84 40.96 5.11
N SER A 307 -6.41 40.13 4.15
CA SER A 307 -5.89 40.58 2.85
C SER A 307 -6.98 40.79 1.78
N GLY A 308 -8.28 40.66 2.12
CA GLY A 308 -9.41 40.90 1.22
C GLY A 308 -9.85 39.69 0.36
N PHE A 309 -9.29 38.51 0.60
CA PHE A 309 -9.52 37.31 -0.21
C PHE A 309 -10.47 36.31 0.43
N GLN A 310 -11.03 35.42 -0.38
CA GLN A 310 -11.96 34.38 0.07
C GLN A 310 -11.22 33.11 0.50
N SER A 311 -11.82 32.36 1.42
CA SER A 311 -11.40 31.01 1.77
C SER A 311 -12.51 29.99 1.56
N ILE A 312 -12.13 28.75 1.27
CA ILE A 312 -13.05 27.62 1.13
C ILE A 312 -12.63 26.52 2.08
N ILE A 313 -13.58 25.88 2.77
CA ILE A 313 -13.37 24.64 3.51
C ILE A 313 -14.29 23.54 2.98
N MET A 314 -13.66 22.42 2.61
CA MET A 314 -14.32 21.21 2.17
C MET A 314 -14.33 20.17 3.28
N ALA A 315 -15.50 19.65 3.62
CA ALA A 315 -15.68 18.58 4.61
C ALA A 315 -16.40 17.38 3.99
N PRO A 316 -16.05 16.13 4.36
CA PRO A 316 -16.48 14.94 3.63
C PRO A 316 -17.97 14.64 3.78
N THR A 317 -18.56 15.07 4.89
CA THR A 317 -19.99 14.86 5.18
C THR A 317 -20.68 16.18 5.51
N GLN A 318 -21.99 16.22 5.33
CA GLN A 318 -22.80 17.38 5.67
C GLN A 318 -22.79 17.69 7.18
N ILE A 319 -22.64 16.64 8.00
CA ILE A 319 -22.52 16.77 9.46
C ILE A 319 -21.24 17.51 9.81
N LEU A 320 -20.09 17.10 9.25
CA LEU A 320 -18.81 17.77 9.48
C LEU A 320 -18.81 19.20 8.93
N ALA A 321 -19.41 19.43 7.75
CA ALA A 321 -19.56 20.79 7.21
C ALA A 321 -20.36 21.70 8.15
N ASN A 322 -21.47 21.20 8.72
CA ASN A 322 -22.24 21.95 9.72
C ASN A 322 -21.44 22.19 11.01
N GLN A 323 -20.67 21.21 11.49
CA GLN A 323 -19.81 21.36 12.66
C GLN A 323 -18.74 22.43 12.46
N HIS A 324 -18.08 22.45 11.31
CA HIS A 324 -17.14 23.51 10.95
C HIS A 324 -17.82 24.88 10.89
N TYR A 325 -19.01 24.96 10.28
CA TYR A 325 -19.79 26.20 10.21
C TYR A 325 -20.11 26.77 11.60
N GLN A 326 -20.60 25.95 12.52
CA GLN A 326 -20.90 26.39 13.89
C GLN A 326 -19.63 26.79 14.65
N THR A 327 -18.54 26.03 14.48
CA THR A 327 -17.26 26.32 15.14
C THR A 327 -16.66 27.63 14.64
N LEU A 328 -16.59 27.83 13.32
CA LEU A 328 -16.02 29.04 12.73
C LEU A 328 -16.88 30.27 13.02
N LYS A 329 -18.21 30.14 13.03
CA LYS A 329 -19.10 31.23 13.44
C LYS A 329 -18.83 31.69 14.87
N LYS A 330 -18.58 30.75 15.80
CA LYS A 330 -18.19 31.09 17.19
C LYS A 330 -16.81 31.72 17.28
N ILE A 331 -15.83 31.20 16.54
CA ILE A 331 -14.45 31.73 16.52
C ILE A 331 -14.41 33.16 15.96
N PHE A 332 -15.21 33.41 14.92
CA PHE A 332 -15.25 34.69 14.24
C PHE A 332 -16.35 35.64 14.72
N ASP A 333 -17.07 35.34 15.79
CA ASP A 333 -18.23 36.14 16.25
C ASP A 333 -17.90 37.62 16.49
N LYS A 334 -16.67 37.92 16.94
CA LYS A 334 -16.18 39.29 17.17
C LYS A 334 -15.65 39.99 15.92
N PHE A 335 -15.67 39.30 14.79
CA PHE A 335 -15.15 39.77 13.52
C PHE A 335 -16.31 39.74 12.50
N ASN A 336 -16.41 40.79 11.67
CA ASN A 336 -17.53 40.91 10.72
C ASN A 336 -17.31 40.03 9.47
N LEU A 337 -16.99 38.74 9.66
CA LEU A 337 -16.78 37.76 8.59
C LEU A 337 -18.12 37.13 8.21
N ARG A 338 -18.36 37.06 6.90
CA ARG A 338 -19.54 36.46 6.31
C ARG A 338 -19.24 35.01 5.95
N ILE A 339 -19.96 34.08 6.57
CA ILE A 339 -19.70 32.64 6.42
C ILE A 339 -20.91 31.99 5.78
N SER A 340 -20.70 31.33 4.64
CA SER A 340 -21.75 30.59 3.93
C SER A 340 -21.57 29.09 4.05
N LEU A 341 -22.68 28.35 4.17
CA LEU A 341 -22.71 26.89 4.19
C LEU A 341 -23.47 26.36 2.96
N ILE A 342 -22.80 25.54 2.16
CA ILE A 342 -23.33 24.93 0.94
C ILE A 342 -23.16 23.42 1.02
N THR A 343 -24.27 22.72 1.20
CA THR A 343 -24.34 21.25 1.25
C THR A 343 -25.40 20.77 0.26
N GLY A 344 -25.45 19.46 0.01
CA GLY A 344 -26.49 18.87 -0.84
C GLY A 344 -27.90 19.12 -0.31
N ALA A 345 -28.08 19.11 1.01
CA ALA A 345 -29.38 19.30 1.66
C ALA A 345 -29.72 20.76 1.98
N SER A 346 -28.73 21.63 2.17
CA SER A 346 -28.97 23.02 2.60
C SER A 346 -28.00 24.01 1.97
N LYS A 347 -28.54 25.16 1.55
CA LYS A 347 -27.79 26.33 1.08
C LYS A 347 -28.11 27.52 1.97
N LYS A 348 -27.24 27.79 2.93
CA LYS A 348 -27.26 29.02 3.75
C LYS A 348 -26.22 29.95 3.16
N ILE A 349 -26.66 30.75 2.20
CA ILE A 349 -25.79 31.69 1.47
C ILE A 349 -26.12 33.08 1.99
N GLU A 350 -25.10 33.81 2.45
CA GLU A 350 -25.26 35.23 2.76
C GLU A 350 -25.47 36.06 1.48
N ILE A 351 -26.31 37.09 1.57
CA ILE A 351 -26.64 37.94 0.43
C ILE A 351 -25.37 38.72 0.02
N GLY A 352 -24.86 38.47 -1.19
CA GLY A 352 -23.69 39.14 -1.75
C GLY A 352 -22.42 38.27 -1.76
N ARG A 353 -21.30 38.83 -1.31
CA ARG A 353 -19.99 38.14 -1.23
C ARG A 353 -19.84 37.50 0.15
N SER A 354 -19.45 36.23 0.23
CA SER A 354 -19.02 35.63 1.49
C SER A 354 -17.50 35.61 1.57
N ASP A 355 -16.97 35.65 2.78
CA ASP A 355 -15.53 35.65 3.03
C ASP A 355 -15.02 34.20 3.22
N ILE A 356 -15.87 33.33 3.79
CA ILE A 356 -15.60 31.90 3.95
C ILE A 356 -16.77 31.08 3.40
N TYR A 357 -16.46 30.12 2.53
CA TYR A 357 -17.42 29.11 2.06
C TYR A 357 -17.13 27.75 2.68
N ILE A 358 -18.15 27.13 3.25
CA ILE A 358 -18.07 25.83 3.90
C ILE A 358 -18.98 24.87 3.16
N GLY A 359 -18.52 23.66 2.89
CA GLY A 359 -19.39 22.70 2.21
C GLY A 359 -18.77 21.35 1.95
N THR A 360 -19.55 20.52 1.27
CA THR A 360 -19.11 19.20 0.81
C THR A 360 -18.69 19.28 -0.66
N HIS A 361 -18.59 18.13 -1.34
CA HIS A 361 -18.47 18.02 -2.79
C HIS A 361 -19.45 18.91 -3.58
N SER A 362 -20.58 19.28 -2.99
CA SER A 362 -21.56 20.20 -3.59
C SER A 362 -20.96 21.57 -3.95
N LEU A 363 -19.88 22.01 -3.30
CA LEU A 363 -19.18 23.26 -3.65
C LEU A 363 -18.62 23.23 -5.08
N ILE A 364 -18.14 22.07 -5.55
CA ILE A 364 -17.52 21.88 -6.87
C ILE A 364 -18.56 22.02 -7.99
N HIS A 365 -19.75 21.47 -7.77
CA HIS A 365 -20.86 21.44 -8.73
C HIS A 365 -21.82 22.62 -8.58
N SER A 366 -21.71 23.39 -7.50
CA SER A 366 -22.55 24.57 -7.30
C SER A 366 -22.28 25.62 -8.39
N LYS A 367 -23.33 26.34 -8.80
CA LYS A 367 -23.23 27.53 -9.67
C LYS A 367 -22.65 28.75 -8.93
N VAL A 368 -22.06 28.56 -7.75
CA VAL A 368 -21.48 29.65 -6.95
C VAL A 368 -20.18 30.07 -7.63
N ASN A 369 -20.13 31.34 -8.03
CA ASN A 369 -18.94 31.90 -8.65
C ASN A 369 -17.99 32.38 -7.55
N PHE A 370 -17.03 31.54 -7.17
CA PHE A 370 -15.99 31.92 -6.22
C PHE A 370 -15.09 32.97 -6.87
N LYS A 371 -14.81 34.07 -6.16
CA LYS A 371 -13.98 35.15 -6.67
C LYS A 371 -12.83 35.38 -5.71
N GLU A 372 -11.61 35.34 -6.25
CA GLU A 372 -10.41 35.70 -5.50
C GLU A 372 -10.16 34.80 -4.26
N VAL A 373 -10.22 33.48 -4.47
CA VAL A 373 -9.96 32.50 -3.42
C VAL A 373 -8.46 32.37 -3.21
N ALA A 374 -7.99 32.69 -2.00
CA ALA A 374 -6.58 32.57 -1.65
C ALA A 374 -6.25 31.25 -0.94
N LEU A 375 -7.19 30.68 -0.18
CA LEU A 375 -6.97 29.47 0.62
C LEU A 375 -8.09 28.46 0.46
N VAL A 376 -7.73 27.21 0.19
CA VAL A 376 -8.61 26.05 0.22
C VAL A 376 -8.17 25.11 1.33
N VAL A 377 -9.07 24.85 2.28
CA VAL A 377 -8.90 23.90 3.36
C VAL A 377 -9.67 22.63 3.03
N ILE A 378 -9.02 21.47 3.10
CA ILE A 378 -9.65 20.17 2.85
C ILE A 378 -9.55 19.35 4.13
N ASP A 379 -10.67 18.94 4.71
CA ASP A 379 -10.70 18.07 5.88
C ASP A 379 -10.89 16.61 5.46
N GLU A 380 -10.15 15.69 6.06
CA GLU A 380 -10.22 14.25 5.81
C GLU A 380 -10.08 13.86 4.32
N GLN A 381 -8.90 14.15 3.76
CA GLN A 381 -8.60 14.00 2.32
C GLN A 381 -8.93 12.63 1.73
N HIS A 382 -8.82 11.55 2.51
CA HIS A 382 -8.96 10.17 2.01
C HIS A 382 -10.34 9.89 1.39
N ARG A 383 -11.36 10.68 1.73
CA ARG A 383 -12.72 10.55 1.20
C ARG A 383 -12.98 11.38 -0.06
N PHE A 384 -12.00 12.16 -0.52
CA PHE A 384 -12.12 13.06 -1.67
C PHE A 384 -11.24 12.59 -2.84
N GLY A 385 -11.85 12.46 -4.01
CA GLY A 385 -11.15 12.06 -5.23
C GLY A 385 -10.14 13.11 -5.71
N VAL A 386 -9.04 12.66 -6.33
CA VAL A 386 -7.97 13.53 -6.88
C VAL A 386 -8.52 14.55 -7.90
N GLU A 387 -9.48 14.14 -8.74
CA GLU A 387 -10.05 14.98 -9.78
C GLU A 387 -10.93 16.12 -9.25
N GLN A 388 -11.60 15.90 -8.12
CA GLN A 388 -12.44 16.89 -7.47
C GLN A 388 -11.61 18.08 -6.95
N ARG A 389 -10.40 17.81 -6.44
CA ARG A 389 -9.43 18.83 -6.00
C ARG A 389 -8.96 19.67 -7.17
N LYS A 390 -8.58 19.04 -8.28
CA LYS A 390 -8.13 19.75 -9.49
C LYS A 390 -9.22 20.69 -10.04
N HIS A 391 -10.49 20.29 -9.97
CA HIS A 391 -11.59 21.11 -10.49
C HIS A 391 -11.79 22.39 -9.67
N LEU A 392 -11.65 22.31 -8.34
CA LEU A 392 -11.79 23.45 -7.44
C LEU A 392 -10.61 24.43 -7.58
N ILE A 393 -9.40 23.89 -7.71
CA ILE A 393 -8.19 24.67 -8.03
C ILE A 393 -8.39 25.37 -9.39
N LYS A 394 -8.70 24.63 -10.48
CA LYS A 394 -8.88 25.22 -11.81
C LYS A 394 -9.89 26.39 -11.87
N LYS A 395 -10.97 26.36 -11.08
CA LYS A 395 -11.96 27.44 -11.02
C LYS A 395 -11.48 28.70 -10.28
N SER A 396 -10.50 28.58 -9.39
CA SER A 396 -10.05 29.65 -8.47
C SER A 396 -8.67 30.23 -8.80
N GLY A 397 -7.95 29.67 -9.77
CA GLY A 397 -6.51 29.92 -9.96
C GLY A 397 -5.68 28.88 -9.21
N THR A 398 -4.42 29.17 -8.86
CA THR A 398 -3.69 28.27 -7.95
C THR A 398 -3.71 28.86 -6.53
N PRO A 399 -4.70 28.53 -5.68
CA PRO A 399 -4.74 28.99 -4.30
C PRO A 399 -3.71 28.23 -3.45
N HIS A 400 -3.50 28.72 -2.23
CA HIS A 400 -2.88 27.93 -1.17
C HIS A 400 -3.80 26.77 -0.76
N VAL A 401 -3.25 25.59 -0.55
CA VAL A 401 -3.99 24.39 -0.16
C VAL A 401 -3.50 23.89 1.20
N LEU A 402 -4.41 23.79 2.15
CA LEU A 402 -4.20 23.20 3.47
C LEU A 402 -5.07 21.96 3.61
N THR A 403 -4.46 20.81 3.70
CA THR A 403 -5.18 19.55 3.95
C THR A 403 -5.07 19.17 5.41
N MET A 404 -6.15 18.75 6.05
CA MET A 404 -6.18 18.32 7.44
C MET A 404 -6.50 16.83 7.52
N THR A 405 -5.83 16.11 8.42
CA THR A 405 -6.16 14.73 8.76
C THR A 405 -6.16 14.53 10.26
N ALA A 406 -7.11 13.75 10.76
CA ALA A 406 -7.13 13.34 12.16
C ALA A 406 -6.40 12.02 12.43
N THR A 407 -6.06 11.26 11.38
CA THR A 407 -5.35 9.99 11.52
C THR A 407 -3.86 10.27 11.65
N PRO A 408 -3.20 9.78 12.73
CA PRO A 408 -1.75 9.81 12.81
C PRO A 408 -1.19 8.95 11.67
N ILE A 409 -0.43 9.57 10.77
CA ILE A 409 0.23 8.88 9.67
C ILE A 409 1.68 8.72 10.07
N PRO A 410 2.21 7.48 10.17
CA PRO A 410 3.63 7.29 10.41
C PRO A 410 4.43 8.14 9.43
N ARG A 411 5.41 8.91 9.92
CA ARG A 411 6.14 9.89 9.11
C ARG A 411 6.71 9.28 7.81
N THR A 412 7.13 8.03 7.86
CA THR A 412 7.60 7.27 6.69
C THR A 412 6.51 7.08 5.62
N VAL A 413 5.28 6.80 6.02
CA VAL A 413 4.11 6.72 5.13
C VAL A 413 3.71 8.10 4.63
N ALA A 414 3.80 9.12 5.49
CA ALA A 414 3.48 10.50 5.10
C ALA A 414 4.45 11.01 4.01
N LEU A 415 5.75 10.76 4.15
CA LEU A 415 6.77 11.16 3.17
C LEU A 415 6.60 10.44 1.83
N THR A 416 6.24 9.16 1.84
CA THR A 416 6.07 8.38 0.60
C THR A 416 4.73 8.66 -0.09
N SER A 417 3.63 8.66 0.66
CA SER A 417 2.27 8.81 0.12
C SER A 417 1.87 10.27 -0.13
N TYR A 418 2.42 11.20 0.66
CA TYR A 418 2.09 12.63 0.66
C TYR A 418 3.33 13.55 0.59
N GLY A 419 4.51 13.04 0.19
CA GLY A 419 5.74 13.85 0.17
C GLY A 419 5.75 15.01 -0.82
N ASP A 420 4.71 15.15 -1.66
CA ASP A 420 4.46 16.34 -2.46
C ASP A 420 3.91 17.51 -1.63
N MET A 421 3.55 17.26 -0.36
CA MET A 421 3.06 18.23 0.62
C MET A 421 4.09 18.48 1.71
N ASP A 422 4.12 19.70 2.24
CA ASP A 422 4.84 20.00 3.48
C ASP A 422 4.04 19.51 4.69
N LEU A 423 4.68 18.87 5.67
CA LEU A 423 4.02 18.28 6.82
C LEU A 423 4.12 19.19 8.06
N SER A 424 2.98 19.48 8.68
CA SER A 424 2.87 20.12 10.00
C SER A 424 2.13 19.20 10.97
N ILE A 425 2.72 18.97 12.14
CA ILE A 425 2.18 18.03 13.14
C ILE A 425 1.80 18.81 14.42
N LEU A 426 0.57 18.62 14.88
CA LEU A 426 0.09 19.06 16.20
C LEU A 426 0.33 17.95 17.22
N MET A 427 1.40 18.07 18.00
CA MET A 427 1.79 17.08 19.01
C MET A 427 1.03 17.25 20.34
N ASP A 428 0.58 18.46 20.65
CA ASP A 428 -0.05 18.73 21.95
C ASP A 428 -1.55 18.42 21.89
N MET A 429 -2.04 17.70 22.90
CA MET A 429 -3.47 17.62 23.15
C MET A 429 -3.93 18.86 23.95
N PRO A 430 -5.15 19.39 23.70
CA PRO A 430 -5.66 20.49 24.50
C PRO A 430 -5.79 20.12 25.97
N VAL A 431 -5.55 21.11 26.83
CA VAL A 431 -5.65 20.96 28.29
C VAL A 431 -7.10 20.60 28.66
N GLY A 432 -7.27 19.55 29.49
CA GLY A 432 -8.57 19.15 30.04
C GLY A 432 -9.24 17.95 29.37
N ARG A 433 -8.62 17.32 28.35
CA ARG A 433 -9.14 16.08 27.77
C ARG A 433 -8.98 14.90 28.73
N GLN A 434 -10.08 14.20 29.02
CA GLN A 434 -10.05 12.96 29.79
C GLN A 434 -9.42 11.83 28.98
N LYS A 435 -8.55 11.02 29.62
CA LYS A 435 -7.96 9.84 28.97
C LYS A 435 -9.03 8.77 28.79
N VAL A 436 -9.12 8.21 27.58
CA VAL A 436 -9.99 7.07 27.29
C VAL A 436 -9.30 5.80 27.82
N THR A 437 -10.01 5.00 28.61
CA THR A 437 -9.55 3.67 29.02
C THR A 437 -9.97 2.63 27.99
N THR A 438 -9.00 1.88 27.44
CA THR A 438 -9.25 0.87 26.40
C THR A 438 -9.05 -0.54 26.96
N TRP A 439 -9.95 -1.45 26.62
CA TRP A 439 -9.92 -2.85 27.05
C TRP A 439 -10.11 -3.78 25.84
N VAL A 440 -9.32 -4.85 25.76
CA VAL A 440 -9.57 -5.96 24.84
C VAL A 440 -10.33 -7.04 25.59
N VAL A 441 -11.55 -7.34 25.15
CA VAL A 441 -12.44 -8.29 25.81
C VAL A 441 -12.46 -9.60 25.02
N PRO A 442 -12.02 -10.73 25.62
CA PRO A 442 -12.14 -12.06 25.02
C PRO A 442 -13.60 -12.43 24.76
N GLU A 443 -13.84 -13.31 23.79
CA GLU A 443 -15.20 -13.69 23.37
C GLU A 443 -16.03 -14.25 24.52
N GLU A 444 -15.42 -15.01 25.43
CA GLU A 444 -16.10 -15.62 26.58
C GLU A 444 -16.65 -14.58 27.57
N LYS A 445 -16.07 -13.37 27.59
CA LYS A 445 -16.48 -12.26 28.48
C LYS A 445 -17.38 -11.24 27.79
N ARG A 446 -17.79 -11.47 26.53
CA ARG A 446 -18.67 -10.59 25.76
C ARG A 446 -20.01 -10.29 26.50
N PRO A 447 -20.69 -11.27 27.14
CA PRO A 447 -21.92 -10.99 27.89
C PRO A 447 -21.71 -10.00 29.04
N SER A 448 -20.64 -10.18 29.82
CA SER A 448 -20.31 -9.28 30.94
C SER A 448 -19.96 -7.87 30.47
N ALA A 449 -19.35 -7.72 29.28
CA ALA A 449 -19.12 -6.41 28.69
C ALA A 449 -20.43 -5.70 28.34
N TYR A 450 -21.43 -6.41 27.80
CA TYR A 450 -22.75 -5.83 27.54
C TYR A 450 -23.49 -5.44 28.83
N GLU A 451 -23.40 -6.25 29.89
CA GLU A 451 -23.94 -5.87 31.19
C GLU A 451 -23.27 -4.62 31.76
N TRP A 452 -21.94 -4.52 31.62
CA TRP A 452 -21.21 -3.32 32.03
C TRP A 452 -21.65 -2.08 31.24
N ILE A 453 -21.80 -2.19 29.91
CA ILE A 453 -22.31 -1.10 29.06
C ILE A 453 -23.71 -0.68 29.51
N ASN A 454 -24.62 -1.65 29.71
CA ASN A 454 -25.99 -1.38 30.17
C ASN A 454 -26.01 -0.67 31.53
N LYS A 455 -25.13 -1.09 32.46
CA LYS A 455 -24.98 -0.45 33.77
C LYS A 455 -24.52 1.01 33.61
N GLN A 456 -23.51 1.27 32.78
CA GLN A 456 -23.03 2.64 32.53
C GLN A 456 -24.13 3.52 31.92
N ILE A 457 -24.86 3.04 30.91
CA ILE A 457 -25.97 3.79 30.30
C ILE A 457 -27.00 4.19 31.36
N LYS A 458 -27.40 3.25 32.23
CA LYS A 458 -28.39 3.49 33.29
C LYS A 458 -27.86 4.39 34.42
N SER A 459 -26.62 4.21 34.85
CA SER A 459 -26.09 4.91 36.03
C SER A 459 -25.60 6.33 35.72
N SER A 460 -25.02 6.55 34.54
CA SER A 460 -24.39 7.83 34.18
C SER A 460 -25.10 8.53 33.03
N ASN A 461 -26.31 8.08 32.66
CA ASN A 461 -27.10 8.59 31.51
C ASN A 461 -26.24 8.76 30.25
N SER A 462 -25.33 7.80 30.04
CA SER A 462 -24.32 7.86 28.99
C SER A 462 -24.80 7.15 27.74
N GLN A 463 -24.23 7.52 26.59
CA GLN A 463 -24.52 6.87 25.32
C GLN A 463 -23.44 5.84 24.98
N ALA A 464 -23.82 4.78 24.27
CA ALA A 464 -22.89 3.77 23.77
C ALA A 464 -22.94 3.71 22.24
N PHE A 465 -21.78 3.60 21.61
CA PHE A 465 -21.65 3.35 20.17
C PHE A 465 -21.22 1.90 19.97
N ILE A 466 -21.97 1.15 19.16
CA ILE A 466 -21.66 -0.22 18.76
C ILE A 466 -21.36 -0.21 17.26
N VAL A 467 -20.17 -0.68 16.89
CA VAL A 467 -19.72 -0.74 15.49
C VAL A 467 -19.62 -2.20 15.09
N CYS A 468 -20.47 -2.63 14.16
CA CYS A 468 -20.46 -3.99 13.61
C CYS A 468 -19.92 -3.91 12.16
N PRO A 469 -18.79 -4.58 11.85
CA PRO A 469 -18.31 -4.63 10.46
C PRO A 469 -19.29 -5.43 9.60
N LEU A 470 -19.43 -5.01 8.34
CA LEU A 470 -20.21 -5.74 7.34
C LEU A 470 -19.55 -7.11 7.06
N ILE A 471 -20.37 -8.17 6.96
CA ILE A 471 -19.90 -9.53 6.68
C ILE A 471 -19.91 -9.80 5.16
N GLU A 472 -20.79 -9.14 4.41
CA GLU A 472 -20.88 -9.17 2.94
C GLU A 472 -21.12 -7.73 2.42
N ASP A 473 -20.71 -7.45 1.19
CA ASP A 473 -21.05 -6.19 0.50
C ASP A 473 -22.57 -6.14 0.31
N SER A 474 -23.26 -5.39 1.17
CA SER A 474 -24.71 -5.18 1.08
C SER A 474 -25.10 -4.61 -0.29
N GLU A 475 -25.98 -5.29 -1.03
CA GLU A 475 -26.59 -4.77 -2.26
C GLU A 475 -27.50 -3.54 -2.02
N THR A 476 -27.74 -3.16 -0.75
CA THR A 476 -28.53 -1.99 -0.37
C THR A 476 -27.69 -0.98 0.42
N GLU A 477 -27.11 -0.01 -0.27
CA GLU A 477 -26.71 1.27 0.32
C GLU A 477 -27.98 2.09 0.65
N THR A 478 -28.69 1.74 1.71
CA THR A 478 -29.65 2.64 2.36
C THR A 478 -29.56 2.48 3.87
N LEU A 479 -28.97 3.49 4.52
CA LEU A 479 -29.03 3.74 5.97
C LEU A 479 -30.48 4.07 6.40
N ALA A 480 -31.41 3.13 6.23
CA ALA A 480 -32.82 3.29 6.58
C ALA A 480 -33.29 2.37 7.72
N ASP A 481 -32.59 1.28 8.01
CA ASP A 481 -33.06 0.31 9.00
C ASP A 481 -32.15 0.25 10.23
N VAL A 482 -32.26 1.29 11.06
CA VAL A 482 -31.98 1.20 12.50
C VAL A 482 -33.07 2.03 13.19
N GLU A 483 -34.12 1.36 13.66
CA GLU A 483 -35.11 1.94 14.59
C GLU A 483 -34.49 2.35 15.92
#